data_AF-A0A8S9UL82-F1
#
_entry.id   AF-A0A8S9UL82-F1
#
_cell.length_a   1.000
_cell.length_b   1.000
_cell.length_c   1.000
_cell.angle_alpha   90.00
_cell.angle_beta   90.00
_cell.angle_gamma   90.00
#
_symmetry.space_group_name_H-M   'P 1'
#
loop_
_entity.id
_entity.type
_entity.pdbx_description
1 polymer ?
#
loop_
_entity_poly.entity_id
_entity_poly.type
_entity_poly.pdbx_seq_one_letter_code
_entity_poly.pdbx_strand_id
1 'polypeptide(L)'
;METTKRPALQLLVGGVALCSLGALPLLEVGYVVRQARASPEKMQVLQTLTAVDKLAITLGALLAALGGALLALHWVEMPVTLALKTAKIVATALAVAALVDAALLTSIASHRGPDTPWTADTYADHEGLFEQQVNDVFCHAKGLQVCELGSVAEARQIFPLHNWPVDSDRAPGRRIATSCEGFKDDVQLWDYQNKMQLCKLCGNITAEGEELQVKFGADHIAEVLAAVELLSFGELQWCGEYLAERRSDHDVGHSPYWKHRREFQTLLELDTPPCSLFFAVRALQLLEVAASLCCFILARWIWTLQTLKLVQLKDGKMETV
;
A
#
# COMPACT_ATOMS: atom_id res chain seq x y z
N MET A 1 -36.76 31.12 28.82
CA MET A 1 -35.85 30.27 29.61
C MET A 1 -35.84 28.80 29.14
N GLU A 2 -36.65 28.43 28.13
CA GLU A 2 -36.75 27.05 27.60
C GLU A 2 -35.72 26.74 26.49
N THR A 3 -35.23 27.74 25.77
CA THR A 3 -34.30 27.57 24.65
C THR A 3 -32.86 27.22 25.04
N THR A 4 -32.50 27.29 26.32
CA THR A 4 -31.16 26.96 26.84
C THR A 4 -30.99 25.50 27.28
N LYS A 5 -32.07 24.70 27.28
CA LYS A 5 -32.01 23.28 27.68
C LYS A 5 -31.60 22.34 26.54
N ARG A 6 -31.86 22.71 25.28
CA ARG A 6 -31.52 21.88 24.12
C ARG A 6 -30.10 22.18 23.63
N PRO A 7 -29.30 21.15 23.30
CA PRO A 7 -27.98 21.36 22.72
C PRO A 7 -28.09 22.16 21.41
N ALA A 8 -27.10 23.00 21.15
CA ALA A 8 -27.07 23.88 19.98
C ALA A 8 -27.28 23.09 18.67
N LEU A 9 -27.90 23.73 17.67
CA LEU A 9 -28.11 23.17 16.31
C LEU A 9 -26.83 22.53 15.73
N GLN A 10 -25.66 23.06 16.11
CA GLN A 10 -24.35 22.56 15.71
C GLN A 10 -24.06 21.13 16.20
N LEU A 11 -24.58 20.72 17.37
CA LEU A 11 -24.46 19.33 17.86
C LEU A 11 -25.34 18.36 17.07
N LEU A 12 -26.47 18.84 16.54
CA LEU A 12 -27.32 18.04 15.66
C LEU A 12 -26.62 17.81 14.31
N VAL A 13 -26.05 18.85 13.71
CA VAL A 13 -25.26 18.72 12.47
C VAL A 13 -24.05 17.79 12.69
N GLY A 14 -23.35 17.96 13.81
CA GLY A 14 -22.24 17.10 14.18
C GLY A 14 -22.63 15.64 14.39
N GLY A 15 -23.75 15.39 15.07
CA GLY A 15 -24.30 14.04 15.26
C GLY A 15 -24.68 13.36 13.93
N VAL A 16 -25.33 14.10 13.01
CA VAL A 16 -25.62 13.60 11.66
C VAL A 16 -24.34 13.25 10.92
N ALA A 17 -23.34 14.15 10.92
CA ALA A 17 -22.08 13.92 10.24
C ALA A 17 -21.35 12.67 10.76
N LEU A 18 -21.25 12.51 12.08
CA LEU A 18 -20.64 11.33 12.71
C LEU A 18 -21.38 10.03 12.36
N CYS A 19 -22.72 10.03 12.39
CA CYS A 19 -23.51 8.88 11.97
C CYS A 19 -23.29 8.53 10.49
N SER A 20 -23.37 9.52 9.59
CA SER A 20 -23.26 9.27 8.15
C SER A 20 -21.87 8.82 7.76
N LEU A 21 -20.82 9.50 8.26
CA LEU A 21 -19.44 9.19 7.93
C LEU A 21 -18.99 7.87 8.57
N GLY A 22 -19.42 7.61 9.81
CA GLY A 22 -19.07 6.37 10.52
C GLY A 22 -19.73 5.13 9.92
N ALA A 23 -20.85 5.28 9.23
CA ALA A 23 -21.51 4.20 8.51
C ALA A 23 -20.89 3.88 7.13
N LEU A 24 -20.11 4.81 6.54
CA LEU A 24 -19.54 4.62 5.20
C LEU A 24 -18.67 3.36 5.08
N PRO A 25 -17.71 3.08 5.99
CA PRO A 25 -16.90 1.86 5.90
C PRO A 25 -17.73 0.57 5.97
N LEU A 26 -18.80 0.57 6.78
CA LEU A 26 -19.71 -0.56 6.90
C LEU A 26 -20.54 -0.78 5.63
N LEU A 27 -21.02 0.30 5.02
CA LEU A 27 -21.79 0.24 3.77
C LEU A 27 -20.94 -0.27 2.61
N GLU A 28 -19.68 0.14 2.55
CA GLU A 28 -18.73 -0.29 1.53
C GLU A 28 -18.46 -1.80 1.63
N VAL A 29 -18.11 -2.30 2.82
CA VAL A 29 -17.93 -3.75 3.04
C VAL A 29 -19.23 -4.51 2.75
N GLY A 30 -20.37 -3.99 3.19
CA GLY A 30 -21.67 -4.59 2.91
C GLY A 30 -21.99 -4.68 1.41
N TYR A 31 -21.61 -3.66 0.64
CA TYR A 31 -21.76 -3.64 -0.82
C TYR A 31 -20.87 -4.68 -1.49
N VAL A 32 -19.59 -4.77 -1.11
CA VAL A 32 -18.65 -5.76 -1.66
C VAL A 32 -19.08 -7.18 -1.34
N VAL A 33 -19.48 -7.46 -0.09
CA VAL A 33 -20.01 -8.77 0.32
C VAL A 33 -21.31 -9.12 -0.41
N ARG A 34 -22.14 -8.13 -0.73
CA ARG A 34 -23.38 -8.34 -1.51
C ARG A 34 -23.09 -8.66 -2.97
N GLN A 35 -22.01 -8.13 -3.54
CA GLN A 35 -21.61 -8.41 -4.91
C GLN A 35 -21.02 -9.82 -5.09
N ALA A 36 -20.41 -10.38 -4.04
CA ALA A 36 -19.95 -11.77 -4.04
C ALA A 36 -21.14 -12.74 -4.19
N ARG A 37 -21.13 -13.57 -5.24
CA ARG A 37 -22.27 -14.40 -5.63
C ARG A 37 -22.33 -15.70 -4.82
N ALA A 38 -21.19 -16.26 -4.43
CA ALA A 38 -21.12 -17.50 -3.64
C ALA A 38 -20.76 -17.25 -2.16
N SER A 39 -21.23 -18.10 -1.24
CA SER A 39 -20.87 -18.00 0.19
C SER A 39 -19.37 -18.14 0.50
N PRO A 40 -18.57 -18.98 -0.19
CA PRO A 40 -17.11 -19.02 0.06
C PRO A 40 -16.44 -17.70 -0.33
N GLU A 41 -16.87 -17.07 -1.43
CA GLU A 41 -16.35 -15.76 -1.88
C GLU A 41 -16.64 -14.66 -0.85
N LYS A 42 -17.82 -14.68 -0.20
CA LYS A 42 -18.18 -13.72 0.87
C LYS A 42 -17.27 -13.82 2.09
N MET A 43 -16.95 -15.05 2.49
CA MET A 43 -16.06 -15.29 3.64
C MET A 43 -14.62 -14.88 3.29
N GLN A 44 -14.20 -15.14 2.05
CA GLN A 44 -12.90 -14.75 1.54
C GLN A 44 -12.73 -13.23 1.54
N VAL A 45 -13.74 -12.46 1.09
CA VAL A 45 -13.74 -10.98 1.14
C VAL A 45 -13.53 -10.43 2.56
N LEU A 46 -14.17 -11.04 3.56
CA LEU A 46 -14.01 -10.62 4.97
C LEU A 46 -12.65 -11.03 5.55
N GLN A 47 -12.11 -12.16 5.10
CA GLN A 47 -10.79 -12.64 5.51
C GLN A 47 -9.67 -11.80 4.89
N THR A 48 -9.87 -11.27 3.69
CA THR A 48 -8.90 -10.39 3.00
C THR A 48 -8.86 -8.97 3.55
N LEU A 49 -9.79 -8.58 4.44
CA LEU A 49 -9.70 -7.27 5.12
C LEU A 49 -8.42 -7.18 5.93
N THR A 50 -7.65 -6.12 5.70
CA THR A 50 -6.42 -5.85 6.44
C THR A 50 -6.74 -5.53 7.90
N ALA A 51 -5.71 -5.58 8.77
CA ALA A 51 -5.86 -5.15 10.15
C ALA A 51 -6.34 -3.69 10.25
N VAL A 52 -5.87 -2.83 9.33
CA VAL A 52 -6.26 -1.42 9.26
C VAL A 52 -7.72 -1.27 8.84
N ASP A 53 -8.19 -2.04 7.85
CA ASP A 53 -9.60 -2.01 7.44
C ASP A 53 -10.53 -2.40 8.59
N LYS A 54 -10.16 -3.46 9.33
CA LYS A 54 -10.92 -3.90 10.52
C LYS A 54 -10.97 -2.81 11.58
N LEU A 55 -9.84 -2.15 11.85
CA LEU A 55 -9.77 -1.04 12.80
C LEU A 55 -10.63 0.15 12.33
N ALA A 56 -10.53 0.57 11.06
CA ALA A 56 -11.32 1.65 10.49
C ALA A 56 -12.83 1.38 10.58
N ILE A 57 -13.26 0.14 10.30
CA ILE A 57 -14.66 -0.28 10.43
C ILE A 57 -15.13 -0.21 11.89
N THR A 58 -14.33 -0.74 12.83
CA THR A 58 -14.70 -0.74 14.25
C THR A 58 -14.80 0.68 14.81
N LEU A 59 -13.87 1.55 14.42
CA LEU A 59 -13.83 2.94 14.85
C LEU A 59 -14.96 3.77 14.20
N GLY A 60 -15.23 3.55 12.91
CA GLY A 60 -16.37 4.15 12.21
C GLY A 60 -17.70 3.76 12.86
N ALA A 61 -17.88 2.49 13.21
CA ALA A 61 -19.06 2.01 13.92
C ALA A 61 -19.21 2.66 15.30
N LEU A 62 -18.11 2.81 16.06
CA LEU A 62 -18.11 3.49 17.36
C LEU A 62 -18.51 4.97 17.21
N LEU A 63 -17.92 5.69 16.26
CA LEU A 63 -18.23 7.09 16.01
C LEU A 63 -19.67 7.29 15.51
N ALA A 64 -20.20 6.36 14.71
CA ALA A 64 -21.60 6.38 14.31
C ALA A 64 -22.55 6.20 15.52
N ALA A 65 -22.23 5.30 16.44
CA ALA A 65 -23.00 5.11 17.68
C ALA A 65 -22.94 6.36 18.58
N LEU A 66 -21.77 7.00 18.69
CA LEU A 66 -21.61 8.26 19.42
C LEU A 66 -22.38 9.41 18.77
N GLY A 67 -22.39 9.49 17.43
CA GLY A 67 -23.25 10.40 16.67
C GLY A 67 -24.73 10.19 17.00
N GLY A 68 -25.16 8.94 17.09
CA GLY A 68 -26.54 8.58 17.46
C GLY A 68 -26.88 9.01 18.89
N ALA A 69 -25.95 8.84 19.83
CA ALA A 69 -26.09 9.32 21.20
C ALA A 69 -26.19 10.85 21.28
N LEU A 70 -25.43 11.58 20.46
CA LEU A 70 -25.53 13.05 20.35
C LEU A 70 -26.88 13.51 19.80
N LEU A 71 -27.40 12.80 18.80
CA LEU A 71 -28.75 13.06 18.28
C LEU A 71 -29.80 12.78 19.36
N ALA A 72 -29.72 11.66 20.07
CA ALA A 72 -30.63 11.35 21.17
C ALA A 72 -30.60 12.41 22.28
N LEU A 73 -29.42 12.93 22.63
CA LEU A 73 -29.27 14.04 23.58
C LEU A 73 -29.95 15.33 23.13
N HIS A 74 -30.14 15.54 21.83
CA HIS A 74 -30.87 16.69 21.31
C HIS A 74 -32.38 16.56 21.45
N TRP A 75 -32.91 15.32 21.32
CA TRP A 75 -34.34 15.06 21.31
C TRP A 75 -34.92 14.74 22.69
N VAL A 76 -34.11 14.20 23.62
CA VAL A 76 -34.57 13.82 24.96
C VAL A 76 -34.47 15.01 25.91
N GLU A 77 -35.61 15.43 26.46
CA GLU A 77 -35.63 16.44 27.53
C GLU A 77 -35.18 15.81 28.84
N MET A 78 -34.03 16.28 29.35
CA MET A 78 -33.44 15.80 30.59
C MET A 78 -33.33 16.92 31.63
N PRO A 79 -33.38 16.61 32.94
CA PRO A 79 -33.03 17.57 33.98
C PRO A 79 -31.55 17.96 33.84
N VAL A 80 -31.21 19.19 34.27
CA VAL A 80 -29.88 19.80 34.07
C VAL A 80 -28.76 18.94 34.66
N THR A 81 -29.00 18.29 35.80
CA THR A 81 -28.05 17.39 36.47
C THR A 81 -27.74 16.15 35.63
N LEU A 82 -28.77 15.52 35.06
CA LEU A 82 -28.64 14.35 34.19
C LEU A 82 -28.00 14.74 32.85
N ALA A 83 -28.46 15.83 32.23
CA ALA A 83 -27.90 16.36 30.99
C ALA A 83 -26.40 16.68 31.12
N LEU A 84 -25.97 17.25 32.25
CA LEU A 84 -24.56 17.52 32.51
C LEU A 84 -23.75 16.22 32.63
N LYS A 85 -24.28 15.20 33.32
CA LYS A 85 -23.60 13.90 33.49
C LYS A 85 -23.48 13.17 32.16
N THR A 86 -24.56 13.10 31.38
CA THR A 86 -24.56 12.43 30.06
C THR A 86 -23.68 13.17 29.05
N ALA A 87 -23.74 14.50 28.99
CA ALA A 87 -22.87 15.30 28.12
C ALA A 87 -21.38 15.07 28.42
N LYS A 88 -21.00 14.97 29.70
CA LYS A 88 -19.62 14.65 30.09
C LYS A 88 -19.19 13.26 29.61
N ILE A 89 -20.03 12.24 29.79
CA ILE A 89 -19.73 10.86 29.36
C ILE A 89 -19.54 10.82 27.84
N VAL A 90 -20.46 11.41 27.08
CA VAL A 90 -20.38 11.43 25.62
C VAL A 90 -19.16 12.23 25.16
N ALA A 91 -18.85 13.37 25.79
CA ALA A 91 -17.66 14.15 25.48
C ALA A 91 -16.37 13.35 25.73
N THR A 92 -16.28 12.62 26.85
CA THR A 92 -15.11 11.77 27.12
C THR A 92 -14.97 10.63 26.13
N ALA A 93 -16.07 9.96 25.78
CA ALA A 93 -16.04 8.86 24.82
C ALA A 93 -15.63 9.35 23.43
N LEU A 94 -16.16 10.51 23.01
CA LEU A 94 -15.82 11.13 21.73
C LEU A 94 -14.37 11.59 21.67
N ALA A 95 -13.84 12.17 22.75
CA ALA A 95 -12.44 12.56 22.83
C ALA A 95 -11.50 11.34 22.74
N VAL A 96 -11.85 10.23 23.42
CA VAL A 96 -11.09 8.98 23.31
C VAL A 96 -11.15 8.43 21.88
N ALA A 97 -12.34 8.43 21.26
CA ALA A 97 -12.50 7.96 19.88
C ALA A 97 -11.68 8.80 18.89
N ALA A 98 -11.70 10.13 19.01
CA ALA A 98 -10.89 11.04 18.20
C ALA A 98 -9.37 10.80 18.40
N LEU A 99 -8.91 10.59 19.63
CA LEU A 99 -7.50 10.27 19.87
C LEU A 99 -7.08 8.94 19.24
N VAL A 100 -7.97 7.92 19.27
CA VAL A 100 -7.73 6.64 18.62
C VAL A 100 -7.72 6.81 17.10
N ASP A 101 -8.61 7.64 16.54
CA ASP A 101 -8.64 7.98 15.12
C ASP A 101 -7.35 8.68 14.67
N ALA A 102 -6.94 9.73 15.39
CA ALA A 102 -5.70 10.43 15.15
C ALA A 102 -4.48 9.48 15.25
N ALA A 103 -4.44 8.59 16.24
CA ALA A 103 -3.39 7.59 16.37
C ALA A 103 -3.38 6.59 15.21
N LEU A 104 -4.56 6.15 14.76
CA LEU A 104 -4.69 5.27 13.60
C LEU A 104 -4.27 6.00 12.32
N LEU A 105 -4.69 7.24 12.09
CA LEU A 105 -4.26 8.07 10.96
C LEU A 105 -2.75 8.31 10.97
N THR A 106 -2.16 8.51 12.16
CA THR A 106 -0.71 8.66 12.34
C THR A 106 0.01 7.35 12.05
N SER A 107 -0.52 6.23 12.53
CA SER A 107 0.01 4.88 12.24
C SER A 107 -0.10 4.57 10.75
N ILE A 108 -1.20 4.92 10.09
CA ILE A 108 -1.36 4.76 8.63
C ILE A 108 -0.35 5.65 7.90
N ALA A 109 -0.20 6.90 8.32
CA ALA A 109 0.82 7.80 7.76
C ALA A 109 2.24 7.26 7.99
N SER A 110 2.50 6.62 9.14
CA SER A 110 3.79 6.04 9.50
C SER A 110 4.02 4.62 8.97
N HIS A 111 3.01 3.96 8.40
CA HIS A 111 3.13 2.68 7.68
C HIS A 111 3.06 2.89 6.16
N ARG A 112 2.59 4.06 5.69
CA ARG A 112 2.71 4.50 4.29
C ARG A 112 4.16 4.74 3.84
N GLY A 113 5.12 4.59 4.74
CA GLY A 113 6.38 3.89 4.49
C GLY A 113 6.77 3.20 5.80
N PRO A 114 7.47 2.06 5.85
CA PRO A 114 8.21 1.36 4.79
C PRO A 114 7.87 -0.15 4.71
N ASP A 115 7.59 -0.69 3.53
CA ASP A 115 7.78 -2.13 3.24
C ASP A 115 8.04 -2.36 1.73
N THR A 116 8.57 -1.36 1.03
CA THR A 116 9.14 -1.56 -0.30
C THR A 116 10.59 -1.03 -0.34
N PRO A 117 11.50 -1.70 -1.07
CA PRO A 117 12.85 -1.20 -1.31
C PRO A 117 12.86 0.09 -2.17
N TRP A 118 11.71 0.50 -2.69
CA TRP A 118 11.49 1.55 -3.68
C TRP A 118 10.89 2.82 -3.06
N THR A 119 11.56 3.38 -2.05
CA THR A 119 10.99 4.55 -1.36
C THR A 119 10.94 5.78 -2.29
N ALA A 120 9.86 6.54 -2.21
CA ALA A 120 9.73 7.83 -2.88
C ALA A 120 10.88 8.79 -2.50
N ASP A 121 11.42 8.67 -1.27
CA ASP A 121 12.58 9.45 -0.82
C ASP A 121 13.88 9.04 -1.56
N THR A 122 14.11 7.73 -1.79
CA THR A 122 15.26 7.25 -2.58
C THR A 122 15.13 7.65 -4.04
N TYR A 123 13.92 7.64 -4.62
CA TYR A 123 13.67 8.13 -5.97
C TYR A 123 13.83 9.66 -6.08
N ALA A 124 13.29 10.42 -5.12
CA ALA A 124 13.33 11.88 -5.11
C ALA A 124 14.76 12.43 -5.02
N ASP A 125 15.63 11.75 -4.27
CA ASP A 125 17.03 12.15 -4.14
C ASP A 125 17.96 11.43 -5.13
N HIS A 126 17.60 10.22 -5.61
CA HIS A 126 18.50 9.33 -6.37
C HIS A 126 17.78 8.39 -7.38
N GLU A 127 17.14 8.96 -8.42
CA GLU A 127 16.53 8.19 -9.53
C GLU A 127 17.47 7.13 -10.15
N GLY A 128 18.78 7.40 -10.20
CA GLY A 128 19.75 6.44 -10.74
C GLY A 128 19.87 5.12 -9.96
N LEU A 129 19.61 5.13 -8.64
CA LEU A 129 19.58 3.90 -7.84
C LEU A 129 18.31 3.08 -8.12
N PHE A 130 17.19 3.77 -8.34
CA PHE A 130 15.93 3.15 -8.72
C PHE A 130 16.04 2.49 -10.09
N GLU A 131 16.57 3.24 -11.07
CA GLU A 131 16.88 2.74 -12.41
C GLU A 131 17.72 1.47 -12.36
N GLN A 132 18.83 1.49 -11.61
CA GLN A 132 19.75 0.37 -11.54
C GLN A 132 19.07 -0.90 -11.02
N GLN A 133 18.34 -0.78 -9.91
CA GLN A 133 17.66 -1.92 -9.30
C GLN A 133 16.56 -2.48 -10.20
N VAL A 134 15.81 -1.63 -10.92
CA VAL A 134 14.79 -2.09 -11.88
C VAL A 134 15.45 -2.86 -13.01
N ASN A 135 16.53 -2.31 -13.57
CA ASN A 135 17.28 -2.96 -14.64
C ASN A 135 17.91 -4.28 -14.17
N ASP A 136 18.44 -4.35 -12.93
CA ASP A 136 18.95 -5.60 -12.34
C ASP A 136 17.86 -6.68 -12.30
N VAL A 137 16.69 -6.38 -11.71
CA VAL A 137 15.60 -7.36 -11.62
C VAL A 137 15.11 -7.79 -13.00
N PHE A 138 14.88 -6.83 -13.91
CA PHE A 138 14.31 -7.11 -15.21
C PHE A 138 15.26 -7.89 -16.11
N CYS A 139 16.51 -7.45 -16.20
CA CYS A 139 17.50 -8.06 -17.06
C CYS A 139 17.88 -9.46 -16.54
N HIS A 140 18.07 -9.66 -15.23
CA HIS A 140 18.38 -10.99 -14.70
C HIS A 140 17.23 -11.98 -14.90
N ALA A 141 15.97 -11.57 -14.70
CA ALA A 141 14.82 -12.44 -14.93
C ALA A 141 14.68 -12.87 -16.39
N LYS A 142 14.84 -11.93 -17.34
CA LYS A 142 14.80 -12.24 -18.78
C LYS A 142 16.03 -13.00 -19.24
N GLY A 143 17.20 -12.69 -18.69
CA GLY A 143 18.44 -13.42 -18.90
C GLY A 143 18.31 -14.88 -18.47
N LEU A 144 17.73 -15.15 -17.29
CA LEU A 144 17.43 -16.49 -16.80
C LEU A 144 16.48 -17.23 -17.75
N GLN A 145 15.41 -16.58 -18.21
CA GLN A 145 14.49 -17.15 -19.19
C GLN A 145 15.22 -17.57 -20.49
N VAL A 146 16.11 -16.71 -21.01
CA VAL A 146 16.91 -17.02 -22.20
C VAL A 146 17.86 -18.19 -21.92
N CYS A 147 18.54 -18.20 -20.77
CA CYS A 147 19.48 -19.25 -20.40
C CYS A 147 18.82 -20.63 -20.21
N GLU A 148 17.61 -20.69 -19.67
CA GLU A 148 16.89 -21.95 -19.42
C GLU A 148 16.12 -22.46 -20.65
N LEU A 149 15.42 -21.56 -21.34
CA LEU A 149 14.45 -21.92 -22.39
C LEU A 149 14.93 -21.59 -23.80
N GLY A 150 15.88 -20.67 -23.92
CA GLY A 150 16.35 -20.16 -25.21
C GLY A 150 17.25 -21.13 -25.97
N SER A 151 17.28 -20.94 -27.28
CA SER A 151 18.24 -21.56 -28.18
C SER A 151 19.55 -20.77 -28.24
N VAL A 152 20.65 -21.44 -28.63
CA VAL A 152 21.93 -20.74 -28.83
C VAL A 152 21.83 -19.67 -29.92
N ALA A 153 20.97 -19.86 -30.93
CA ALA A 153 20.75 -18.86 -31.98
C ALA A 153 20.05 -17.58 -31.48
N GLU A 154 19.09 -17.71 -30.56
CA GLU A 154 18.42 -16.56 -29.93
C GLU A 154 19.36 -15.83 -28.98
N ALA A 155 20.13 -16.57 -28.17
CA ALA A 155 21.13 -15.97 -27.30
C ALA A 155 22.17 -15.14 -28.06
N ARG A 156 22.56 -15.54 -29.28
CA ARG A 156 23.48 -14.77 -30.13
C ARG A 156 22.97 -13.41 -30.54
N GLN A 157 21.66 -13.25 -30.59
CA GLN A 157 21.05 -11.99 -30.95
C GLN A 157 20.96 -11.05 -29.74
N ILE A 158 21.13 -11.57 -28.53
CA ILE A 158 20.91 -10.89 -27.25
C ILE A 158 22.24 -10.60 -26.55
N PHE A 159 23.12 -11.59 -26.39
CA PHE A 159 24.37 -11.45 -25.67
C PHE A 159 25.54 -11.12 -26.61
N PRO A 160 26.32 -10.05 -26.35
CA PRO A 160 27.45 -9.63 -27.18
C PRO A 160 28.71 -10.49 -26.92
N LEU A 161 28.59 -11.81 -26.99
CA LEU A 161 29.72 -12.72 -26.71
C LEU A 161 30.65 -12.85 -27.91
N HIS A 162 31.95 -12.80 -27.63
CA HIS A 162 33.00 -12.97 -28.64
C HIS A 162 33.21 -14.43 -29.01
N ASN A 163 33.06 -15.33 -28.03
CA ASN A 163 33.24 -16.77 -28.22
C ASN A 163 31.97 -17.53 -27.84
N TRP A 164 31.60 -18.49 -28.68
CA TRP A 164 30.39 -19.30 -28.53
C TRP A 164 30.74 -20.78 -28.37
N PRO A 165 29.84 -21.58 -27.74
CA PRO A 165 29.99 -23.03 -27.66
C PRO A 165 30.28 -23.67 -29.02
N VAL A 166 31.15 -24.69 -29.01
CA VAL A 166 31.51 -25.46 -30.21
C VAL A 166 30.25 -26.11 -30.81
N ASP A 167 30.14 -26.11 -32.14
CA ASP A 167 28.98 -26.59 -32.92
C ASP A 167 27.68 -25.76 -32.81
N SER A 168 27.72 -24.59 -32.17
CA SER A 168 26.57 -23.66 -32.14
C SER A 168 26.05 -23.25 -33.53
N ASP A 169 26.94 -23.14 -34.52
CA ASP A 169 26.57 -22.86 -35.92
C ASP A 169 25.89 -24.04 -36.63
N ARG A 170 26.12 -25.27 -36.16
CA ARG A 170 25.65 -26.50 -36.80
C ARG A 170 24.31 -26.99 -36.24
N ALA A 171 23.88 -26.46 -35.10
CA ALA A 171 22.64 -26.84 -34.42
C ALA A 171 21.94 -25.61 -33.81
N PRO A 172 21.38 -24.70 -34.64
CA PRO A 172 20.82 -23.43 -34.19
C PRO A 172 19.63 -23.57 -33.21
N GLY A 173 18.92 -24.71 -33.23
CA GLY A 173 17.82 -25.00 -32.30
C GLY A 173 18.25 -25.70 -31.00
N ARG A 174 19.54 -25.91 -30.76
CA ARG A 174 20.01 -26.54 -29.52
C ARG A 174 19.76 -25.58 -28.35
N ARG A 175 19.16 -26.09 -27.27
CA ARG A 175 18.93 -25.31 -26.05
C ARG A 175 20.25 -25.00 -25.36
N ILE A 176 20.30 -23.83 -24.71
CA ILE A 176 21.48 -23.40 -23.96
C ILE A 176 21.75 -24.34 -22.78
N ALA A 177 20.72 -24.68 -22.00
CA ALA A 177 20.84 -25.63 -20.89
C ALA A 177 21.52 -26.96 -21.28
N THR A 178 21.15 -27.54 -22.43
CA THR A 178 21.76 -28.78 -22.97
C THR A 178 23.17 -28.55 -23.56
N SER A 179 23.51 -27.32 -23.91
CA SER A 179 24.84 -26.95 -24.40
C SER A 179 25.80 -26.69 -23.24
N CYS A 180 25.27 -26.28 -22.09
CA CYS A 180 26.00 -26.01 -20.85
C CYS A 180 25.97 -27.17 -19.85
N GLU A 181 25.29 -28.26 -20.17
CA GLU A 181 25.23 -29.46 -19.34
C GLU A 181 26.63 -30.04 -19.12
N GLY A 182 27.03 -30.20 -17.86
CA GLY A 182 28.36 -30.69 -17.48
C GLY A 182 29.48 -29.66 -17.56
N PHE A 183 29.18 -28.41 -17.90
CA PHE A 183 30.12 -27.31 -17.72
C PHE A 183 30.41 -27.13 -16.21
N LYS A 184 31.68 -27.05 -15.86
CA LYS A 184 32.14 -26.70 -14.52
C LYS A 184 33.25 -25.65 -14.66
N ASP A 185 33.13 -24.56 -13.90
CA ASP A 185 34.06 -23.43 -13.96
C ASP A 185 35.49 -23.79 -13.53
N ASP A 186 35.68 -24.94 -12.86
CA ASP A 186 36.97 -25.43 -12.34
C ASP A 186 37.84 -26.15 -13.39
N VAL A 187 37.32 -26.41 -14.59
CA VAL A 187 38.03 -27.15 -15.64
C VAL A 187 39.03 -26.25 -16.39
N GLN A 188 40.31 -26.31 -16.01
CA GLN A 188 41.42 -25.59 -16.67
C GLN A 188 41.94 -26.28 -17.94
N LEU A 189 41.05 -26.62 -18.87
CA LEU A 189 41.48 -27.02 -20.22
C LEU A 189 41.73 -25.76 -21.06
N TRP A 190 42.91 -25.65 -21.67
CA TRP A 190 43.26 -24.53 -22.55
C TRP A 190 42.17 -24.36 -23.64
N ASP A 191 41.68 -23.13 -23.80
CA ASP A 191 40.64 -22.73 -24.76
C ASP A 191 39.20 -23.20 -24.46
N TYR A 192 39.00 -24.13 -23.51
CA TYR A 192 37.66 -24.58 -23.11
C TYR A 192 36.85 -23.48 -22.42
N GLN A 193 37.48 -22.73 -21.51
CA GLN A 193 36.82 -21.62 -20.81
C GLN A 193 36.44 -20.48 -21.76
N ASN A 194 37.27 -20.18 -22.77
CA ASN A 194 36.96 -19.17 -23.78
C ASN A 194 35.75 -19.59 -24.62
N LYS A 195 35.65 -20.87 -24.99
CA LYS A 195 34.53 -21.41 -25.78
C LYS A 195 33.23 -21.55 -24.99
N MET A 196 33.26 -21.48 -23.67
CA MET A 196 32.10 -21.66 -22.78
C MET A 196 31.65 -20.35 -22.10
N GLN A 197 31.99 -19.19 -22.66
CA GLN A 197 31.59 -17.87 -22.12
C GLN A 197 30.08 -17.76 -21.86
N LEU A 198 29.24 -18.30 -22.76
CA LEU A 198 27.79 -18.33 -22.59
C LEU A 198 27.36 -19.08 -21.32
N CYS A 199 27.97 -20.22 -21.03
CA CYS A 199 27.63 -21.04 -19.87
C CYS A 199 28.05 -20.38 -18.57
N LYS A 200 29.22 -19.71 -18.57
CA LYS A 200 29.67 -18.89 -17.46
C LYS A 200 28.72 -17.71 -17.22
N LEU A 201 28.31 -17.01 -18.28
CA LEU A 201 27.36 -15.91 -18.18
C LEU A 201 26.03 -16.39 -17.58
N CYS A 202 25.47 -17.49 -18.09
CA CYS A 202 24.23 -18.06 -17.56
C CYS A 202 24.36 -18.53 -16.10
N GLY A 203 25.51 -19.08 -15.72
CA GLY A 203 25.82 -19.42 -14.32
C GLY A 203 25.80 -18.18 -13.41
N ASN A 204 26.44 -17.09 -13.84
CA ASN A 204 26.44 -15.83 -13.09
C ASN A 204 25.03 -15.21 -13.00
N ILE A 205 24.27 -15.17 -14.11
CA ILE A 205 22.89 -14.66 -14.13
C ILE A 205 22.03 -15.44 -13.14
N THR A 206 22.18 -16.77 -13.10
CA THR A 206 21.41 -17.62 -12.19
C THR A 206 21.76 -17.32 -10.73
N ALA A 207 23.04 -17.29 -10.39
CA ALA A 207 23.49 -17.03 -9.02
C ALA A 207 23.10 -15.61 -8.53
N GLU A 208 23.27 -14.60 -9.38
CA GLU A 208 22.89 -13.23 -9.07
C GLU A 208 21.35 -13.05 -9.03
N GLY A 209 20.62 -13.77 -9.88
CA GLY A 209 19.15 -13.81 -9.84
C GLY A 209 18.61 -14.37 -8.53
N GLU A 210 19.23 -15.44 -8.01
CA GLU A 210 18.91 -15.99 -6.68
C GLU A 210 19.23 -14.97 -5.56
N GLU A 211 20.35 -14.26 -5.64
CA GLU A 211 20.69 -13.18 -4.68
C GLU A 211 19.66 -12.05 -4.70
N LEU A 212 19.23 -11.61 -5.90
CA LEU A 212 18.19 -10.61 -6.07
C LEU A 212 16.85 -11.09 -5.49
N GLN A 213 16.50 -12.37 -5.69
CA GLN A 213 15.30 -12.97 -5.12
C GLN A 213 15.32 -13.03 -3.60
N VAL A 214 16.48 -13.33 -2.99
CA VAL A 214 16.64 -13.29 -1.53
C VAL A 214 16.57 -11.85 -1.01
N LYS A 215 17.15 -10.89 -1.75
CA LYS A 215 17.23 -9.49 -1.35
C LYS A 215 15.88 -8.77 -1.42
N PHE A 216 15.08 -9.04 -2.45
CA PHE A 216 13.85 -8.30 -2.74
C PHE A 216 12.58 -9.13 -2.53
N GLY A 217 12.66 -10.46 -2.52
CA GLY A 217 11.51 -11.35 -2.39
C GLY A 217 10.82 -11.67 -3.71
N ALA A 218 10.18 -12.84 -3.77
CA ALA A 218 9.57 -13.37 -5.00
C ALA A 218 8.34 -12.57 -5.47
N ASP A 219 7.50 -12.12 -4.53
CA ASP A 219 6.28 -11.36 -4.85
C ASP A 219 6.65 -10.00 -5.49
N HIS A 220 7.69 -9.34 -4.99
CA HIS A 220 8.18 -8.07 -5.52
C HIS A 220 8.78 -8.19 -6.91
N ILE A 221 9.55 -9.25 -7.17
CA ILE A 221 10.08 -9.51 -8.52
C ILE A 221 8.91 -9.74 -9.50
N ALA A 222 7.87 -10.45 -9.08
CA ALA A 222 6.70 -10.68 -9.92
C ALA A 222 5.97 -9.37 -10.27
N GLU A 223 5.86 -8.43 -9.34
CA GLU A 223 5.24 -7.11 -9.59
C GLU A 223 6.04 -6.26 -10.58
N VAL A 224 7.36 -6.19 -10.43
CA VAL A 224 8.23 -5.49 -11.37
C VAL A 224 8.11 -6.10 -12.76
N LEU A 225 8.15 -7.43 -12.87
CA LEU A 225 8.01 -8.13 -14.15
C LEU A 225 6.60 -8.03 -14.74
N ALA A 226 5.57 -7.84 -13.93
CA ALA A 226 4.20 -7.63 -14.39
C ALA A 226 3.97 -6.20 -14.92
N ALA A 227 4.75 -5.21 -14.48
CA ALA A 227 4.63 -3.82 -14.95
C ALA A 227 4.94 -3.69 -16.44
N VAL A 228 5.77 -4.59 -16.99
CA VAL A 228 6.14 -4.61 -18.41
C VAL A 228 6.01 -6.03 -18.94
N GLU A 229 4.94 -6.31 -19.66
CA GLU A 229 4.65 -7.67 -20.14
C GLU A 229 5.70 -8.18 -21.17
N LEU A 230 6.21 -7.28 -22.03
CA LEU A 230 7.09 -7.63 -23.15
C LEU A 230 8.16 -6.55 -23.37
N LEU A 231 9.42 -6.96 -23.32
CA LEU A 231 10.53 -6.15 -23.81
C LEU A 231 10.60 -6.26 -25.33
N SER A 232 10.89 -5.14 -26.00
CA SER A 232 11.28 -5.19 -27.41
C SER A 232 12.64 -5.86 -27.57
N PHE A 233 12.93 -6.28 -28.80
CA PHE A 233 14.23 -6.86 -29.13
C PHE A 233 15.42 -5.96 -28.77
N GLY A 234 15.32 -4.63 -28.94
CA GLY A 234 16.39 -3.70 -28.56
C GLY A 234 16.63 -3.63 -27.05
N GLU A 235 15.58 -3.77 -26.23
CA GLU A 235 15.71 -3.82 -24.77
C GLU A 235 16.32 -5.14 -24.29
N LEU A 236 16.00 -6.24 -24.98
CA LEU A 236 16.63 -7.53 -24.72
C LEU A 236 18.13 -7.48 -25.05
N GLN A 237 18.51 -6.86 -26.17
CA GLN A 237 19.92 -6.65 -26.52
C GLN A 237 20.64 -5.81 -25.47
N TRP A 238 20.02 -4.69 -25.05
CA TRP A 238 20.56 -3.85 -23.99
C TRP A 238 20.73 -4.61 -22.68
N CYS A 239 19.75 -5.45 -22.29
CA CYS A 239 19.90 -6.31 -21.12
C CYS A 239 21.03 -7.33 -21.28
N GLY A 240 21.23 -7.88 -22.48
CA GLY A 240 22.33 -8.79 -22.75
C GLY A 240 23.71 -8.13 -22.58
N GLU A 241 23.85 -6.89 -23.05
CA GLU A 241 25.04 -6.06 -22.81
C GLU A 241 25.21 -5.71 -21.33
N TYR A 242 24.12 -5.32 -20.66
CA TYR A 242 24.10 -5.01 -19.24
C TYR A 242 24.58 -6.18 -18.37
N LEU A 243 24.10 -7.39 -18.65
CA LEU A 243 24.49 -8.61 -17.93
C LEU A 243 25.94 -9.05 -18.22
N ALA A 244 26.41 -8.86 -19.46
CA ALA A 244 27.75 -9.27 -19.86
C ALA A 244 28.85 -8.33 -19.37
N GLU A 245 28.61 -7.01 -19.37
CA GLU A 245 29.63 -5.99 -19.12
C GLU A 245 29.38 -5.14 -17.86
N ARG A 246 28.21 -5.26 -17.22
CA ARG A 246 27.75 -4.51 -16.03
C ARG A 246 27.75 -2.98 -16.17
N ARG A 247 27.91 -2.45 -17.38
CA ARG A 247 27.79 -1.01 -17.67
C ARG A 247 27.42 -0.74 -19.12
N SER A 248 26.19 -0.28 -19.32
CA SER A 248 25.67 0.18 -20.62
C SER A 248 25.34 1.68 -20.54
N ASP A 249 26.30 2.50 -20.08
CA ASP A 249 26.16 3.96 -19.99
C ASP A 249 25.93 4.64 -21.36
N HIS A 250 26.08 3.90 -22.48
CA HIS A 250 26.12 4.47 -23.83
C HIS A 250 24.75 4.56 -24.50
N ASP A 251 23.74 3.84 -24.01
CA ASP A 251 22.40 3.82 -24.64
C ASP A 251 21.26 3.76 -23.62
N VAL A 252 21.21 4.76 -22.76
CA VAL A 252 20.22 4.94 -21.69
C VAL A 252 18.78 4.84 -22.21
N GLY A 253 18.52 5.28 -23.45
CA GLY A 253 17.19 5.29 -24.07
C GLY A 253 16.63 3.92 -24.45
N HIS A 254 17.48 2.88 -24.50
CA HIS A 254 17.06 1.50 -24.77
C HIS A 254 17.01 0.63 -23.52
N SER A 255 17.33 1.19 -22.34
CA SER A 255 17.16 0.48 -21.08
C SER A 255 15.67 0.20 -20.80
N PRO A 256 15.35 -0.97 -20.19
CA PRO A 256 13.99 -1.28 -19.77
C PRO A 256 13.39 -0.17 -18.91
N TYR A 257 14.16 0.34 -17.94
CA TYR A 257 13.70 1.42 -17.06
C TYR A 257 13.29 2.68 -17.82
N TRP A 258 14.18 3.25 -18.65
CA TRP A 258 13.88 4.54 -19.30
C TRP A 258 12.76 4.44 -20.33
N LYS A 259 12.64 3.29 -20.98
CA LYS A 259 11.59 3.05 -21.98
C LYS A 259 10.22 2.87 -21.35
N HIS A 260 10.17 2.24 -20.17
CA HIS A 260 8.96 2.00 -19.39
C HIS A 260 8.90 2.83 -18.11
N ARG A 261 9.51 4.03 -18.14
CA ARG A 261 9.69 4.88 -16.96
C ARG A 261 8.36 5.21 -16.30
N ARG A 262 7.30 5.41 -17.08
CA ARG A 262 5.97 5.74 -16.53
C ARG A 262 5.37 4.54 -15.82
N GLU A 263 5.46 3.36 -16.40
CA GLU A 263 4.96 2.11 -15.82
C GLU A 263 5.68 1.80 -14.51
N PHE A 264 7.01 1.95 -14.45
CA PHE A 264 7.75 1.80 -13.20
C PHE A 264 7.48 2.92 -12.18
N GLN A 265 7.25 4.15 -12.64
CA GLN A 265 6.77 5.24 -11.77
C GLN A 265 5.38 4.94 -11.20
N THR A 266 4.51 4.25 -11.94
CA THR A 266 3.23 3.83 -11.36
C THR A 266 3.41 2.84 -10.24
N LEU A 267 4.45 1.99 -10.23
CA LEU A 267 4.76 1.16 -9.05
C LEU A 267 5.10 2.00 -7.81
N LEU A 268 5.81 3.13 -7.99
CA LEU A 268 6.08 4.09 -6.91
C LEU A 268 4.82 4.84 -6.42
N GLU A 269 3.84 5.06 -7.29
CA GLU A 269 2.56 5.70 -6.94
C GLU A 269 1.54 4.69 -6.37
N LEU A 270 1.59 3.42 -6.81
CA LEU A 270 0.82 2.28 -6.31
C LEU A 270 1.32 1.78 -4.94
N ASP A 271 2.48 2.25 -4.46
CA ASP A 271 2.90 2.15 -3.05
C ASP A 271 2.04 3.00 -2.10
N THR A 272 1.10 3.80 -2.64
CA THR A 272 -0.06 4.18 -1.83
C THR A 272 -0.97 2.97 -1.67
N PRO A 273 -1.30 2.57 -0.42
CA PRO A 273 -1.87 1.26 -0.12
C PRO A 273 -3.08 0.94 -1.01
N PRO A 274 -3.32 -0.35 -1.30
CA PRO A 274 -4.30 -0.79 -2.30
C PRO A 274 -5.65 -0.12 -2.07
N CYS A 275 -6.37 0.09 -3.17
CA CYS A 275 -7.55 0.94 -3.31
C CYS A 275 -8.67 0.83 -2.23
N SER A 276 -8.62 -0.12 -1.29
CA SER A 276 -9.49 -0.17 -0.11
C SER A 276 -9.21 0.95 0.92
N LEU A 277 -7.98 1.47 0.98
CA LEU A 277 -7.58 2.42 2.04
C LEU A 277 -7.84 3.89 1.71
N PHE A 278 -8.10 4.26 0.46
CA PHE A 278 -8.32 5.67 0.12
C PHE A 278 -9.66 6.20 0.66
N PHE A 279 -10.74 5.43 0.50
CA PHE A 279 -12.04 5.79 1.03
C PHE A 279 -12.09 5.67 2.55
N ALA A 280 -11.50 4.62 3.13
CA ALA A 280 -11.41 4.44 4.57
C ALA A 280 -10.62 5.58 5.23
N VAL A 281 -9.46 5.96 4.69
CA VAL A 281 -8.64 7.06 5.24
C VAL A 281 -9.33 8.42 5.07
N ARG A 282 -10.00 8.66 3.94
CA ARG A 282 -10.79 9.89 3.78
C ARG A 282 -11.96 9.95 4.76
N ALA A 283 -12.63 8.82 5.00
CA ALA A 283 -13.70 8.74 5.98
C ALA A 283 -13.18 9.01 7.40
N LEU A 284 -12.06 8.41 7.79
CA LEU A 284 -11.38 8.67 9.06
C LEU A 284 -10.94 10.13 9.20
N GLN A 285 -10.35 10.74 8.18
CA GLN A 285 -10.00 12.17 8.21
C GLN A 285 -11.22 13.08 8.43
N LEU A 286 -12.33 12.80 7.75
CA LEU A 286 -13.56 13.58 7.92
C LEU A 286 -14.21 13.31 9.29
N LEU A 287 -14.13 12.07 9.77
CA LEU A 287 -14.59 11.67 11.10
C LEU A 287 -13.81 12.39 12.19
N GLU A 288 -12.48 12.49 12.08
CA GLU A 288 -11.63 13.20 13.02
C GLU A 288 -11.98 14.70 13.09
N VAL A 289 -12.19 15.33 11.94
CA VAL A 289 -12.62 16.74 11.87
C VAL A 289 -13.99 16.92 12.53
N ALA A 290 -14.95 16.03 12.23
CA ALA A 290 -16.29 16.08 12.80
C ALA A 290 -16.28 15.82 14.31
N ALA A 291 -15.52 14.83 14.77
CA ALA A 291 -15.39 14.45 16.18
C ALA A 291 -14.73 15.58 16.98
N SER A 292 -13.65 16.15 16.46
CA SER A 292 -12.97 17.32 17.04
C SER A 292 -13.93 18.51 17.20
N LEU A 293 -14.67 18.86 16.15
CA LEU A 293 -15.64 19.95 16.19
C LEU A 293 -16.75 19.68 17.22
N CYS A 294 -17.26 18.45 17.27
CA CYS A 294 -18.26 18.03 18.26
C CYS A 294 -17.73 18.11 19.69
N CYS A 295 -16.47 17.72 19.93
CA CYS A 295 -15.82 17.88 21.23
C CYS A 295 -15.78 19.34 21.68
N PHE A 296 -15.40 20.27 20.80
CA PHE A 296 -15.40 21.71 21.11
C PHE A 296 -16.80 22.22 21.46
N ILE A 297 -17.82 21.82 20.69
CA ILE A 297 -19.20 22.27 20.93
C ILE A 297 -19.76 21.67 22.23
N LEU A 298 -19.47 20.39 22.51
CA LEU A 298 -19.85 19.72 23.76
C LEU A 298 -19.20 20.41 24.98
N ALA A 299 -17.92 20.75 24.91
CA ALA A 299 -17.23 21.46 25.99
C ALA A 299 -17.91 22.81 26.29
N ARG A 300 -18.27 23.57 25.24
CA ARG A 300 -19.03 24.81 25.37
C ARG A 300 -20.41 24.57 26.00
N TRP A 301 -21.11 23.52 25.59
CA TRP A 301 -22.43 23.21 26.14
C TRP A 301 -22.36 22.76 27.60
N ILE A 302 -21.39 21.93 27.97
CA ILE A 302 -21.11 21.54 29.36
C ILE A 302 -20.90 22.78 30.23
N TRP A 303 -20.12 23.76 29.75
CA TRP A 303 -19.93 25.03 30.44
C TRP A 303 -21.26 25.76 30.68
N THR A 304 -22.13 25.85 29.66
CA THR A 304 -23.46 26.47 29.82
C THR A 304 -24.38 25.72 30.79
N LEU A 305 -24.32 24.39 30.82
CA LEU A 305 -25.09 23.59 31.77
C LEU A 305 -24.58 23.78 33.21
N GLN A 306 -23.26 23.94 33.39
CA GLN A 306 -22.67 24.24 34.69
C GLN A 306 -23.11 25.61 35.22
N THR A 307 -23.10 26.64 34.38
CA THR A 307 -23.56 27.98 34.78
C THR A 307 -25.05 27.98 35.11
N LEU A 308 -25.88 27.29 34.33
CA LEU A 308 -27.31 27.11 34.62
C LEU A 308 -27.55 26.39 35.95
N LYS A 309 -26.78 25.32 36.23
CA LYS A 309 -26.86 24.60 37.51
C LYS A 309 -26.53 25.52 38.69
N LEU A 310 -25.50 26.37 38.56
CA LEU A 310 -25.11 27.34 39.60
C LEU A 310 -26.18 28.40 39.84
N VAL A 311 -26.82 28.91 38.78
CA VAL A 311 -27.92 29.87 38.89
C VAL A 311 -29.14 29.24 39.57
N GLN A 312 -29.51 28.01 39.20
CA GLN A 312 -30.63 27.28 39.83
C GLN A 312 -30.38 27.00 41.33
N LEU A 313 -29.13 26.75 41.71
CA LEU A 313 -28.73 26.59 43.11
C LEU A 313 -28.89 27.90 43.90
N LYS A 314 -28.54 29.03 43.28
CA LYS A 314 -28.63 30.37 43.89
C LYS A 314 -30.08 30.84 44.06
N ASP A 315 -30.96 30.46 43.14
CA ASP A 315 -32.39 30.83 43.16
C ASP A 315 -33.25 29.87 44.01
N GLY A 316 -32.66 28.89 44.70
CA GLY A 316 -33.38 27.95 45.59
C GLY A 316 -34.35 27.00 44.88
N LYS A 317 -34.30 26.90 43.55
CA LYS A 317 -35.26 26.15 42.71
C LYS A 317 -34.87 24.69 42.46
N MET A 318 -33.95 24.13 43.25
CA MET A 318 -33.50 22.76 43.02
C MET A 318 -34.51 21.77 43.61
N GLU A 319 -35.40 21.24 42.75
CA GLU A 319 -36.17 20.05 43.08
C GLU A 319 -35.20 18.89 43.32
N THR A 320 -35.20 18.41 44.56
CA THR A 320 -34.57 17.15 44.94
C THR A 320 -35.33 16.01 44.27
N VAL A 321 -34.70 15.33 43.31
CA VAL A 321 -34.68 13.86 43.09
C VAL A 321 -33.86 13.55 41.83
#